data_AF-A0A4V0X492-F1
#
_entry.id   AF-A0A4V0X492-F1
#
_cell.length_a   1.000
_cell.length_b   1.000
_cell.length_c   1.000
_cell.angle_alpha   90.00
_cell.angle_beta   90.00
_cell.angle_gamma   90.00
#
_symmetry.space_group_name_H-M   'P 1'
#
loop_
_entity.id
_entity.type
_entity.pdbx_description
1 polymer ?
#
loop_
_entity_poly.entity_id
_entity_poly.type
_entity_poly.pdbx_seq_one_letter_code
_entity_poly.pdbx_strand_id
1 'polypeptide(L)'
;MFRIDYRILILLLGFTPLAVISFAQQVLPGIPFQVQARDRFNQAVKQQVIHVLTAIYFSRDTQLVYAEEQQLITDEQGVFQFTLGKGQFAGGLFNSLYKIPWEKLDYRVQIKIAIPPRPEILGWNYQQNWIELGFIPIGIVPYALYAMQTADLPTIKSKGRSGNLVATDSLAIQLSYPLEMDDGIAVTLEADRIPLSSPSYFIHRDIARNQLIIFFTAPYSGFVTWLILD
;
A
#
# COMPACT_ATOMS: atom_id res chain seq x y z
N MET A 1 -24.93 -27.79 -60.78
CA MET A 1 -24.05 -26.61 -60.82
C MET A 1 -24.82 -25.45 -60.19
N PHE A 2 -24.61 -25.18 -58.89
CA PHE A 2 -25.34 -24.14 -58.16
C PHE A 2 -24.79 -22.76 -58.56
N ARG A 3 -25.64 -21.88 -59.12
CA ARG A 3 -25.29 -20.47 -59.35
C ARG A 3 -25.44 -19.74 -58.02
N ILE A 4 -24.34 -19.33 -57.42
CA ILE A 4 -24.33 -18.47 -56.24
C ILE A 4 -24.54 -17.04 -56.74
N ASP A 5 -25.66 -16.42 -56.36
CA ASP A 5 -25.97 -15.05 -56.76
C ASP A 5 -25.00 -14.06 -56.12
N TYR A 6 -24.46 -13.14 -56.93
CA TYR A 6 -23.47 -12.13 -56.51
C TYR A 6 -23.94 -11.27 -55.33
N ARG A 7 -25.27 -11.15 -55.14
CA ARG A 7 -25.89 -10.44 -54.02
C ARG A 7 -25.63 -11.14 -52.67
N ILE A 8 -25.56 -12.47 -52.66
CA ILE A 8 -25.21 -13.27 -51.47
C ILE A 8 -23.72 -13.10 -51.15
N LEU A 9 -22.88 -12.98 -52.18
CA LEU A 9 -21.44 -12.75 -52.00
C LEU A 9 -21.15 -11.37 -51.40
N ILE A 10 -21.91 -10.34 -51.79
CA ILE A 10 -21.82 -8.98 -51.23
C ILE A 10 -22.27 -8.94 -49.77
N LEU A 11 -23.31 -9.69 -49.42
CA LEU A 11 -23.80 -9.78 -48.04
C LEU A 11 -22.83 -10.56 -47.14
N LEU A 12 -22.10 -11.53 -47.69
CA LEU A 12 -21.03 -12.26 -47.01
C LEU A 12 -19.74 -11.41 -46.82
N LEU A 13 -19.38 -10.57 -47.81
CA LEU A 13 -18.24 -9.64 -47.70
C LEU A 13 -18.52 -8.43 -46.80
N GLY A 14 -19.78 -8.03 -46.64
CA GLY A 14 -20.18 -6.91 -45.78
C GLY A 14 -20.22 -7.22 -44.28
N PHE A 15 -20.10 -8.50 -43.90
CA PHE A 15 -20.16 -8.96 -42.51
C PHE A 15 -18.77 -9.37 -42.00
N THR A 16 -17.76 -8.51 -42.16
CA THR A 16 -16.53 -8.65 -41.38
C THR A 16 -16.78 -8.03 -40.01
N PRO A 17 -16.74 -8.79 -38.89
CA PRO A 17 -16.78 -8.18 -37.58
C PRO A 17 -15.53 -7.34 -37.44
N LEU A 18 -15.70 -6.01 -37.43
CA LEU A 18 -14.65 -5.07 -37.09
C LEU A 18 -14.30 -5.35 -35.63
N ALA A 19 -13.29 -6.19 -35.41
CA ALA A 19 -12.83 -6.54 -34.08
C ALA A 19 -12.27 -5.26 -33.44
N VAL A 20 -13.06 -4.64 -32.57
CA VAL A 20 -12.59 -3.57 -31.70
C VAL A 20 -11.58 -4.21 -30.76
N ILE A 21 -10.30 -3.91 -30.96
CA ILE A 21 -9.24 -4.25 -30.01
C ILE A 21 -9.50 -3.38 -28.79
N SER A 22 -10.23 -3.91 -27.81
CA SER A 22 -10.39 -3.27 -26.52
C SER A 22 -9.09 -3.47 -25.75
N PHE A 23 -8.27 -2.42 -25.66
CA PHE A 23 -7.18 -2.39 -24.70
C PHE A 23 -7.80 -2.26 -23.32
N ALA A 24 -7.97 -3.39 -22.63
CA ALA A 24 -8.15 -3.34 -21.19
C ALA A 24 -6.91 -2.65 -20.62
N GLN A 25 -7.05 -1.41 -20.14
CA GLN A 25 -5.96 -0.76 -19.43
C GLN A 25 -5.75 -1.58 -18.16
N GLN A 26 -4.63 -2.30 -18.12
CA GLN A 26 -4.17 -2.97 -16.92
C GLN A 26 -3.74 -1.86 -15.96
N VAL A 27 -4.68 -1.36 -15.16
CA VAL A 27 -4.38 -0.38 -14.10
C VAL A 27 -3.55 -1.12 -13.07
N LEU A 28 -2.24 -1.01 -13.24
CA LEU A 28 -1.25 -1.50 -12.31
C LEU A 28 -1.58 -0.95 -10.90
N PRO A 29 -1.91 -1.79 -9.91
CA PRO A 29 -2.41 -1.36 -8.61
C PRO A 29 -1.26 -0.84 -7.73
N GLY A 30 -1.43 0.32 -7.10
CA GLY A 30 -0.44 0.88 -6.16
C GLY A 30 -0.92 0.84 -4.71
N ILE A 31 -0.07 1.32 -3.79
CA ILE A 31 -0.37 1.35 -2.35
C ILE A 31 -0.81 2.78 -1.98
N PRO A 32 -2.07 3.00 -1.56
CA PRO A 32 -2.55 4.34 -1.24
C PRO A 32 -2.03 4.81 0.13
N PHE A 33 -1.70 6.08 0.21
CA PHE A 33 -1.31 6.77 1.44
C PHE A 33 -2.12 8.06 1.59
N GLN A 34 -2.48 8.37 2.84
CA GLN A 34 -3.07 9.64 3.22
C GLN A 34 -2.28 10.22 4.39
N VAL A 35 -1.84 11.47 4.24
CA VAL A 35 -0.97 12.13 5.20
C VAL A 35 -1.43 13.57 5.39
N GLN A 36 -1.24 14.12 6.60
CA GLN A 36 -1.50 15.52 6.90
C GLN A 36 -0.18 16.26 7.15
N ALA A 37 0.11 17.27 6.33
CA ALA A 37 1.26 18.15 6.49
C ALA A 37 0.94 19.28 7.48
N ARG A 38 1.80 19.42 8.50
CA ARG A 38 1.76 20.53 9.46
C ARG A 38 3.13 21.19 9.57
N ASP A 39 3.14 22.48 9.85
CA ASP A 39 4.36 23.22 10.12
C ASP A 39 4.82 23.04 11.58
N ARG A 40 5.96 23.65 11.93
CA ARG A 40 6.53 23.63 13.29
C ARG A 40 5.66 24.30 14.36
N PHE A 41 4.67 25.11 13.95
CA PHE A 41 3.70 25.74 14.83
C PHE A 41 2.37 24.95 14.88
N ASN A 42 2.39 23.71 14.37
CA ASN A 42 1.24 22.81 14.30
C ASN A 42 0.09 23.35 13.42
N GLN A 43 0.38 24.29 12.52
CA GLN A 43 -0.57 24.81 11.54
C GLN A 43 -0.54 23.93 10.29
N ALA A 44 -1.73 23.67 9.73
CA ALA A 44 -1.84 22.91 8.49
C ALA A 44 -1.16 23.63 7.32
N VAL A 45 -0.47 22.88 6.47
CA VAL A 45 0.13 23.39 5.23
C VAL A 45 -0.96 23.40 4.15
N LYS A 46 -1.67 24.52 4.02
CA LYS A 46 -2.91 24.58 3.22
C LYS A 46 -2.68 24.97 1.77
N GLN A 47 -3.29 24.23 0.85
CA GLN A 47 -3.35 24.57 -0.59
C GLN A 47 -1.96 24.84 -1.18
N GLN A 48 -0.96 24.02 -0.81
CA GLN A 48 0.44 24.19 -1.25
C GLN A 48 0.88 23.02 -2.12
N VAL A 49 1.64 23.35 -3.16
CA VAL A 49 2.42 22.36 -3.90
C VAL A 49 3.47 21.80 -2.95
N ILE A 50 3.56 20.48 -2.87
CA ILE A 50 4.58 19.76 -2.10
C ILE A 50 5.24 18.71 -2.98
N HIS A 51 6.49 18.41 -2.70
CA HIS A 51 7.19 17.26 -3.25
C HIS A 51 7.19 16.15 -2.21
N VAL A 52 6.93 14.92 -2.65
CA VAL A 52 6.88 13.73 -1.81
C VAL A 52 7.85 12.72 -2.39
N LEU A 53 8.82 12.31 -1.59
CA LEU A 53 9.73 11.21 -1.87
C LEU A 53 9.31 10.03 -1.00
N THR A 54 8.95 8.93 -1.65
CA THR A 54 8.60 7.68 -0.98
C THR A 54 9.64 6.64 -1.30
N ALA A 55 10.22 6.03 -0.27
CA ALA A 55 11.31 5.07 -0.41
C ALA A 55 11.03 3.80 0.40
N ILE A 56 11.13 2.65 -0.25
CA ILE A 56 11.06 1.33 0.35
C ILE A 56 12.46 0.88 0.71
N TYR A 57 12.64 0.45 1.94
CA TYR A 57 13.86 -0.13 2.46
C TYR A 57 13.59 -1.54 2.95
N PHE A 58 14.60 -2.40 2.86
CA PHE A 58 14.63 -3.61 3.67
C PHE A 58 14.76 -3.22 5.16
N SER A 59 13.96 -3.87 6.01
CA SER A 59 13.88 -3.59 7.44
C SER A 59 15.17 -3.95 8.18
N ARG A 60 15.85 -5.02 7.75
CA ARG A 60 17.05 -5.58 8.40
C ARG A 60 18.34 -4.80 8.14
N ASP A 61 18.56 -4.36 6.91
CA ASP A 61 19.87 -3.85 6.46
C ASP A 61 19.83 -2.42 5.90
N THR A 62 18.66 -1.77 5.94
CA THR A 62 18.46 -0.40 5.44
C THR A 62 18.77 -0.23 3.96
N GLN A 63 18.83 -1.31 3.18
CA GLN A 63 19.11 -1.25 1.76
C GLN A 63 17.92 -0.65 1.01
N LEU A 64 18.19 0.33 0.13
CA LEU A 64 17.16 0.98 -0.68
C LEU A 64 16.64 0.04 -1.77
N VAL A 65 15.37 -0.34 -1.68
CA VAL A 65 14.72 -1.30 -2.58
C VAL A 65 14.11 -0.59 -3.77
N TYR A 66 13.39 0.50 -3.52
CA TYR A 66 12.67 1.28 -4.52
C TYR A 66 12.40 2.67 -3.96
N ALA A 67 12.54 3.71 -4.78
CA ALA A 67 12.13 5.06 -4.45
C ALA A 67 11.42 5.70 -5.62
N GLU A 68 10.43 6.53 -5.32
CA GLU A 68 9.75 7.37 -6.29
C GLU A 68 9.44 8.75 -5.72
N GLU A 69 9.33 9.71 -6.63
CA GLU A 69 8.97 11.09 -6.34
C GLU A 69 7.63 11.47 -6.99
N GLN A 70 6.84 12.25 -6.27
CA GLN A 70 5.58 12.80 -6.73
C GLN A 70 5.45 14.26 -6.31
N GLN A 71 4.79 15.05 -7.16
CA GLN A 71 4.40 16.41 -6.84
C GLN A 71 2.89 16.45 -6.63
N LEU A 72 2.47 16.96 -5.48
CA LEU A 72 1.07 16.95 -5.04
C LEU A 72 0.66 18.33 -4.54
N ILE A 73 -0.63 18.52 -4.31
CA ILE A 73 -1.18 19.73 -3.71
C ILE A 73 -1.96 19.32 -2.45
N THR A 74 -1.70 20.00 -1.34
CA THR A 74 -2.45 19.79 -0.09
C THR A 74 -3.83 20.46 -0.13
N ASP A 75 -4.79 19.94 0.62
CA ASP A 75 -6.12 20.56 0.75
C ASP A 75 -6.15 21.70 1.80
N GLU A 76 -7.35 22.18 2.15
CA GLU A 76 -7.55 23.25 3.15
C GLU A 76 -7.20 22.85 4.59
N GLN A 77 -7.11 21.55 4.84
CA GLN A 77 -6.76 20.92 6.10
C GLN A 77 -5.29 20.46 6.11
N GLY A 78 -4.55 20.67 5.02
CA GLY A 78 -3.18 20.23 4.84
C GLY A 78 -3.04 18.72 4.57
N VAL A 79 -4.13 18.05 4.24
CA VAL A 79 -4.14 16.64 3.87
C VAL A 79 -3.75 16.49 2.40
N PHE A 80 -2.96 15.46 2.10
CA PHE A 80 -2.66 15.03 0.75
C PHE A 80 -2.73 13.51 0.66
N GLN A 81 -3.10 13.03 -0.53
CA GLN A 81 -3.23 11.61 -0.82
C GLN A 81 -2.37 11.28 -2.02
N PHE A 82 -1.71 10.13 -1.97
CA PHE A 82 -0.92 9.63 -3.08
C PHE A 82 -0.95 8.12 -3.14
N THR A 83 -0.47 7.58 -4.26
CA THR A 83 -0.43 6.14 -4.48
C THR A 83 0.99 5.76 -4.87
N LEU A 84 1.63 4.99 -3.99
CA LEU A 84 2.96 4.44 -4.23
C LEU A 84 2.93 3.49 -5.44
N GLY A 85 3.87 3.68 -6.36
CA GLY A 85 3.95 2.97 -7.64
C GLY A 85 3.33 3.77 -8.80
N LYS A 86 3.00 5.04 -8.59
CA LYS A 86 2.51 5.99 -9.61
C LYS A 86 3.40 7.23 -9.73
N GLY A 87 4.55 7.25 -9.06
CA GLY A 87 5.52 8.34 -9.12
C GLY A 87 6.58 8.18 -10.20
N GLN A 88 7.48 9.17 -10.24
CA GLN A 88 8.69 9.10 -11.06
C GLN A 88 9.75 8.33 -10.30
N PHE A 89 10.37 7.33 -10.93
CA PHE A 89 11.42 6.53 -10.30
C PHE A 89 12.60 7.40 -9.86
N ALA A 90 13.02 7.26 -8.61
CA ALA A 90 14.06 8.06 -7.98
C ALA A 90 15.27 7.23 -7.51
N GLY A 91 15.21 5.89 -7.59
CA GLY A 91 16.35 5.02 -7.31
C GLY A 91 15.97 3.71 -6.60
N GLY A 92 16.97 2.88 -6.32
CA GLY A 92 16.80 1.58 -5.65
C GLY A 92 17.12 0.39 -6.55
N LEU A 93 17.09 -0.81 -5.95
CA LEU A 93 17.36 -2.09 -6.62
C LEU A 93 16.39 -2.40 -7.76
N PHE A 94 15.10 -2.12 -7.54
CA PHE A 94 14.05 -2.37 -8.51
C PHE A 94 13.59 -1.05 -9.10
N ASN A 95 13.39 -1.00 -10.42
CA ASN A 95 12.90 0.21 -11.10
C ASN A 95 11.36 0.29 -11.16
N SER A 96 10.68 -0.62 -10.47
CA SER A 96 9.22 -0.70 -10.45
C SER A 96 8.75 -1.43 -9.22
N LEU A 97 7.68 -0.93 -8.60
CA LEU A 97 7.01 -1.55 -7.46
C LEU A 97 6.60 -3.02 -7.73
N TYR A 98 6.25 -3.36 -8.97
CA TYR A 98 5.79 -4.70 -9.36
C TYR A 98 6.89 -5.73 -9.52
N LYS A 99 8.16 -5.30 -9.52
CA LYS A 99 9.32 -6.20 -9.61
C LYS A 99 9.90 -6.56 -8.26
N ILE A 100 9.42 -5.92 -7.20
CA ILE A 100 9.88 -6.19 -5.85
C ILE A 100 9.40 -7.60 -5.46
N PRO A 101 10.29 -8.47 -4.97
CA PRO A 101 9.93 -9.79 -4.47
C PRO A 101 9.24 -9.65 -3.11
N TRP A 102 7.95 -9.35 -3.14
CA TRP A 102 7.11 -9.11 -1.96
C TRP A 102 6.97 -10.32 -1.03
N GLU A 103 7.37 -11.51 -1.48
CA GLU A 103 7.53 -12.69 -0.64
C GLU A 103 8.57 -12.52 0.46
N LYS A 104 9.50 -11.56 0.32
CA LYS A 104 10.41 -11.17 1.39
C LYS A 104 9.67 -10.23 2.33
N LEU A 105 9.37 -10.71 3.53
CA LEU A 105 8.43 -10.13 4.48
C LEU A 105 8.91 -8.86 5.21
N ASP A 106 9.97 -8.22 4.71
CA ASP A 106 10.91 -7.45 5.51
C ASP A 106 11.06 -6.01 4.96
N TYR A 107 9.95 -5.33 4.69
CA TYR A 107 9.95 -3.98 4.09
C TYR A 107 9.39 -2.89 5.00
N ARG A 108 9.98 -1.70 4.89
CA ARG A 108 9.50 -0.46 5.51
C ARG A 108 9.51 0.69 4.51
N VAL A 109 8.52 1.55 4.59
CA VAL A 109 8.36 2.73 3.74
C VAL A 109 8.77 3.97 4.50
N GLN A 110 9.73 4.72 3.98
CA GLN A 110 10.06 6.06 4.41
C GLN A 110 9.31 7.07 3.56
N ILE A 111 8.72 8.07 4.20
CA ILE A 111 8.10 9.21 3.51
C ILE A 111 8.88 10.47 3.88
N LYS A 112 9.33 11.19 2.86
CA LYS A 112 9.95 12.51 2.96
C LYS A 112 9.11 13.51 2.17
N ILE A 113 8.98 14.73 2.69
CA ILE A 113 8.29 15.81 2.00
C ILE A 113 9.17 17.04 1.91
N ALA A 114 9.05 17.80 0.83
CA ALA A 114 9.66 19.12 0.72
C ALA A 114 8.56 20.12 0.38
N ILE A 115 8.48 21.19 1.17
CA ILE A 115 7.44 22.20 1.08
C ILE A 115 8.12 23.50 0.65
N PRO A 116 7.81 24.04 -0.54
CA PRO A 116 8.31 25.33 -0.97
C PRO A 116 7.93 26.42 0.03
N PRO A 117 8.85 27.35 0.35
CA PRO A 117 8.57 28.44 1.26
C PRO A 117 7.46 29.35 0.71
N ARG A 118 6.69 29.93 1.63
CA ARG A 118 5.77 31.02 1.32
C ARG A 118 6.17 32.27 2.11
N PRO A 119 6.48 33.41 1.45
CA PRO A 119 6.54 33.63 -0.01
C PRO A 119 7.66 32.82 -0.71
N GLU A 120 7.53 32.62 -2.02
CA GLU A 120 8.53 31.89 -2.81
C GLU A 120 9.90 32.58 -2.75
N ILE A 121 10.96 31.77 -2.58
CA ILE A 121 12.35 32.25 -2.51
C ILE A 121 13.09 31.81 -3.77
N LEU A 122 13.75 32.75 -4.45
CA LEU A 122 14.53 32.47 -5.65
C LEU A 122 15.68 31.49 -5.33
N GLY A 123 15.82 30.45 -6.14
CA GLY A 123 16.87 29.44 -5.97
C GLY A 123 16.58 28.38 -4.90
N TRP A 124 15.36 28.35 -4.34
CA TRP A 124 14.97 27.27 -3.46
C TRP A 124 14.89 25.95 -4.24
N ASN A 125 15.62 24.94 -3.78
CA ASN A 125 15.64 23.60 -4.38
C ASN A 125 15.02 22.58 -3.41
N TYR A 126 13.95 21.92 -3.83
CA TYR A 126 13.27 20.91 -3.03
C TYR A 126 14.19 19.74 -2.63
N GLN A 127 15.16 19.37 -3.48
CA GLN A 127 16.07 18.24 -3.24
C GLN A 127 16.98 18.45 -2.02
N GLN A 128 17.18 19.69 -1.59
CA GLN A 128 18.00 20.06 -0.43
C GLN A 128 17.16 20.28 0.84
N ASN A 129 15.83 20.24 0.72
CA ASN A 129 14.90 20.65 1.78
C ASN A 129 13.90 19.54 2.13
N TRP A 130 14.33 18.28 2.05
CA TRP A 130 13.54 17.13 2.47
C TRP A 130 13.38 17.09 3.99
N ILE A 131 12.13 16.96 4.43
CA ILE A 131 11.70 16.74 5.81
C ILE A 131 11.22 15.30 5.91
N GLU A 132 11.79 14.54 6.83
CA GLU A 132 11.40 13.14 7.05
C GLU A 132 10.17 13.05 7.95
N LEU A 133 9.14 12.33 7.47
CA LEU A 133 7.91 12.06 8.24
C LEU A 133 8.00 10.75 9.04
N GLY A 134 9.05 9.96 8.79
CA GLY A 134 9.36 8.71 9.49
C GLY A 134 9.25 7.47 8.60
N PHE A 135 9.32 6.32 9.26
CA PHE A 135 9.22 4.99 8.65
C PHE A 135 7.93 4.28 9.06
N ILE A 136 7.28 3.64 8.09
CA ILE A 136 6.06 2.85 8.27
C ILE A 136 6.40 1.40 7.89
N PRO A 137 6.31 0.43 8.81
CA PRO A 137 6.44 -0.98 8.44
C PRO A 137 5.26 -1.36 7.55
N ILE A 138 5.54 -2.03 6.42
CA ILE A 138 4.48 -2.55 5.56
C ILE A 138 4.44 -4.07 5.69
N GLY A 139 3.25 -4.60 5.95
CA GLY A 139 3.01 -6.04 5.97
C GLY A 139 2.99 -6.62 4.55
N ILE A 140 2.52 -7.86 4.44
CA ILE A 140 2.40 -8.54 3.15
C ILE A 140 1.42 -7.77 2.26
N VAL A 141 1.89 -7.35 1.09
CA VAL A 141 1.02 -6.73 0.08
C VAL A 141 0.09 -7.81 -0.48
N PRO A 142 -1.24 -7.59 -0.61
CA PRO A 142 -2.21 -8.66 -0.92
C PRO A 142 -1.90 -9.51 -2.16
N TYR A 143 -1.27 -8.94 -3.19
CA TYR A 143 -0.85 -9.71 -4.39
C TYR A 143 0.23 -10.75 -4.09
N ALA A 144 1.12 -10.48 -3.12
CA ALA A 144 2.19 -11.40 -2.73
C ALA A 144 1.63 -12.72 -2.18
N LEU A 145 0.54 -12.66 -1.41
CA LEU A 145 -0.12 -13.86 -0.88
C LEU A 145 -0.58 -14.82 -1.98
N TYR A 146 -1.01 -14.30 -3.14
CA TYR A 146 -1.40 -15.14 -4.28
C TYR A 146 -0.19 -15.78 -4.98
N ALA A 147 0.93 -15.06 -5.10
CA ALA A 147 2.16 -15.59 -5.67
C ALA A 147 2.81 -16.67 -4.78
N MET A 148 2.71 -16.50 -3.45
CA MET A 148 3.24 -17.43 -2.44
C MET A 148 2.53 -18.80 -2.41
N GLN A 149 1.40 -18.98 -3.10
CA GLN A 149 0.74 -20.29 -3.21
C GLN A 149 1.54 -21.29 -4.07
N THR A 150 2.56 -20.84 -4.81
CA THR A 150 3.32 -21.66 -5.77
C THR A 150 4.79 -21.89 -5.41
N ALA A 151 5.31 -21.23 -4.36
CA ALA A 151 6.66 -21.43 -3.83
C ALA A 151 6.58 -22.13 -2.47
N ASP A 152 7.67 -22.78 -2.03
CA ASP A 152 7.77 -23.46 -0.74
C ASP A 152 7.10 -22.64 0.36
N LEU A 153 6.02 -23.20 0.93
CA LEU A 153 5.12 -22.47 1.81
C LEU A 153 5.92 -21.99 3.04
N PRO A 154 5.94 -20.67 3.33
CA PRO A 154 6.53 -20.19 4.56
C PRO A 154 5.81 -20.80 5.77
N THR A 155 6.56 -21.03 6.83
CA THR A 155 6.02 -21.65 8.05
C THR A 155 4.93 -20.75 8.62
N ILE A 156 3.72 -21.27 8.77
CA ILE A 156 2.61 -20.49 9.33
C ILE A 156 2.77 -20.44 10.87
N LYS A 157 3.28 -19.32 11.38
CA LYS A 157 3.45 -19.07 12.83
C LYS A 157 2.11 -18.86 13.55
N SER A 158 1.10 -18.35 12.85
CA SER A 158 -0.27 -18.30 13.36
C SER A 158 -1.30 -18.27 12.22
N LYS A 159 -2.21 -19.26 12.21
CA LYS A 159 -3.31 -19.36 11.23
C LYS A 159 -4.65 -19.05 11.88
N GLY A 160 -5.40 -18.08 11.34
CA GLY A 160 -6.86 -18.09 11.34
C GLY A 160 -7.57 -18.16 12.69
N ARG A 161 -7.01 -17.61 13.77
CA ARG A 161 -7.83 -17.33 14.94
C ARG A 161 -8.68 -16.11 14.58
N SER A 162 -9.96 -16.33 14.32
CA SER A 162 -10.93 -15.24 14.26
C SER A 162 -11.39 -14.97 15.70
N GLY A 163 -11.27 -13.72 16.15
CA GLY A 163 -11.75 -13.28 17.45
C GLY A 163 -12.89 -12.29 17.28
N ASN A 164 -14.04 -12.56 17.92
CA ASN A 164 -15.08 -11.55 18.05
C ASN A 164 -14.71 -10.59 19.19
N LEU A 165 -14.60 -9.31 18.86
CA LEU A 165 -14.31 -8.23 19.80
C LEU A 165 -15.55 -7.38 20.05
N VAL A 166 -15.67 -6.87 21.26
CA VAL A 166 -16.76 -5.98 21.68
C VAL A 166 -16.14 -4.73 22.29
N ALA A 167 -16.31 -3.60 21.60
CA ALA A 167 -15.81 -2.27 21.98
C ALA A 167 -14.38 -2.30 22.55
N THR A 168 -13.45 -2.90 21.81
CA THR A 168 -12.08 -3.17 22.26
C THR A 168 -11.09 -2.22 21.58
N ASP A 169 -10.17 -1.64 22.36
CA ASP A 169 -9.14 -0.70 21.86
C ASP A 169 -7.84 -1.40 21.40
N SER A 170 -7.56 -2.58 21.94
CA SER A 170 -6.42 -3.37 21.51
C SER A 170 -6.62 -4.88 21.68
N LEU A 171 -5.99 -5.67 20.81
CA LEU A 171 -5.99 -7.12 20.86
C LEU A 171 -4.55 -7.63 20.95
N ALA A 172 -4.24 -8.37 22.02
CA ALA A 172 -2.98 -9.09 22.16
C ALA A 172 -3.12 -10.54 21.71
N ILE A 173 -2.27 -10.96 20.79
CA ILE A 173 -2.22 -12.31 20.22
C ILE A 173 -0.92 -12.95 20.68
N GLN A 174 -1.05 -13.98 21.52
CA GLN A 174 0.08 -14.81 21.94
C GLN A 174 0.41 -15.84 20.86
N LEU A 175 1.70 -15.99 20.56
CA LEU A 175 2.17 -16.87 19.51
C LEU A 175 2.83 -18.12 20.08
N SER A 176 2.62 -19.25 19.42
CA SER A 176 3.25 -20.53 19.78
C SER A 176 4.66 -20.65 19.20
N TYR A 177 4.96 -19.91 18.15
CA TYR A 177 6.28 -19.80 17.54
C TYR A 177 6.87 -18.41 17.84
N PRO A 178 8.22 -18.28 17.91
CA PRO A 178 8.88 -17.00 18.10
C PRO A 178 8.49 -15.99 17.01
N LEU A 179 8.06 -14.80 17.43
CA LEU A 179 7.81 -13.65 16.58
C LEU A 179 9.14 -13.04 16.17
N GLU A 180 9.38 -12.96 14.88
CA GLU A 180 10.60 -12.39 14.33
C GLU A 180 10.34 -11.02 13.69
N MET A 181 11.42 -10.27 13.48
CA MET A 181 11.31 -8.93 12.87
C MET A 181 10.84 -9.00 11.43
N ASP A 182 11.13 -10.11 10.77
CA ASP A 182 10.82 -10.43 9.39
C ASP A 182 9.49 -11.14 9.21
N ASP A 183 8.75 -11.52 10.26
CA ASP A 183 7.48 -12.22 10.04
C ASP A 183 6.48 -11.42 9.19
N GLY A 184 5.80 -12.09 8.27
CA GLY A 184 4.74 -11.50 7.46
C GLY A 184 3.42 -11.48 8.20
N ILE A 185 2.83 -10.29 8.38
CA ILE A 185 1.61 -10.12 9.18
C ILE A 185 0.49 -9.52 8.34
N ALA A 186 -0.64 -10.21 8.32
CA ALA A 186 -1.88 -9.74 7.70
C ALA A 186 -3.02 -9.77 8.72
N VAL A 187 -3.79 -8.68 8.78
CA VAL A 187 -4.96 -8.51 9.67
C VAL A 187 -6.14 -8.03 8.85
N THR A 188 -7.29 -8.67 9.03
CA THR A 188 -8.57 -8.33 8.39
C THR A 188 -9.62 -8.06 9.46
N LEU A 189 -10.40 -7.00 9.28
CA LEU A 189 -11.49 -6.60 10.18
C LEU A 189 -12.83 -6.72 9.47
N GLU A 190 -13.78 -7.39 10.11
CA GLU A 190 -15.16 -7.58 9.63
C GLU A 190 -16.15 -7.05 10.68
N ALA A 191 -16.74 -5.88 10.42
CA ALA A 191 -17.68 -5.26 11.36
C ALA A 191 -18.97 -6.10 11.52
N ASP A 192 -19.43 -6.27 12.75
CA ASP A 192 -20.62 -7.09 13.07
C ASP A 192 -21.94 -6.45 12.60
N ARG A 193 -21.96 -5.13 12.37
CA ARG A 193 -23.18 -4.39 11.97
C ARG A 193 -22.88 -3.19 11.06
N ILE A 194 -23.68 -3.06 10.00
CA ILE A 194 -23.84 -1.83 9.20
C ILE A 194 -24.53 -0.80 10.13
N PRO A 195 -24.01 0.44 10.33
CA PRO A 195 -23.14 1.22 9.44
C PRO A 195 -21.75 1.57 10.03
N LEU A 196 -21.21 0.79 10.97
CA LEU A 196 -19.94 1.15 11.60
C LEU A 196 -18.77 0.93 10.64
N SER A 197 -18.08 2.01 10.27
CA SER A 197 -16.80 1.96 9.55
C SER A 197 -15.77 1.20 10.39
N SER A 198 -15.08 0.22 9.81
CA SER A 198 -13.94 -0.42 10.47
C SER A 198 -12.87 0.63 10.77
N PRO A 199 -12.41 0.75 12.04
CA PRO A 199 -11.37 1.70 12.39
C PRO A 199 -10.06 1.32 11.73
N SER A 200 -9.19 2.31 11.55
CA SER A 200 -7.80 2.03 11.22
C SER A 200 -7.12 1.31 12.40
N TYR A 201 -6.07 0.55 12.10
CA TYR A 201 -5.31 -0.17 13.12
C TYR A 201 -3.81 -0.06 12.90
N PHE A 202 -3.06 -0.23 13.98
CA PHE A 202 -1.60 -0.32 13.99
C PHE A 202 -1.18 -1.64 14.60
N ILE A 203 -0.11 -2.22 14.07
CA ILE A 203 0.45 -3.47 14.57
C ILE A 203 1.74 -3.15 15.33
N HIS A 204 1.82 -3.65 16.56
CA HIS A 204 3.03 -3.62 17.37
C HIS A 204 3.53 -5.04 17.60
N ARG A 205 4.79 -5.28 17.27
CA ARG A 205 5.49 -6.55 17.50
C ARG A 205 6.22 -6.48 18.82
N ASP A 206 5.78 -7.23 19.83
CA ASP A 206 6.50 -7.38 21.10
C ASP A 206 7.22 -8.72 21.08
N ILE A 207 8.43 -8.69 20.50
CA ILE A 207 9.32 -9.85 20.33
C ILE A 207 9.74 -10.41 21.70
N ALA A 208 9.97 -9.54 22.69
CA ALA A 208 10.41 -9.96 24.02
C ALA A 208 9.36 -10.82 24.73
N ARG A 209 8.07 -10.55 24.51
CA ARG A 209 6.95 -11.32 25.09
C ARG A 209 6.31 -12.30 24.11
N ASN A 210 6.90 -12.49 22.92
CA ASN A 210 6.39 -13.34 21.86
C ASN A 210 4.90 -13.09 21.51
N GLN A 211 4.53 -11.81 21.40
CA GLN A 211 3.15 -11.42 21.18
C GLN A 211 3.01 -10.34 20.11
N LEU A 212 1.89 -10.40 19.39
CA LEU A 212 1.47 -9.35 18.47
C LEU A 212 0.35 -8.53 19.11
N ILE A 213 0.46 -7.21 19.11
CA ILE A 213 -0.57 -6.31 19.63
C ILE A 213 -1.14 -5.48 18.49
N ILE A 214 -2.45 -5.53 18.31
CA ILE A 214 -3.19 -4.71 17.34
C ILE A 214 -3.86 -3.58 18.12
N PHE A 215 -3.58 -2.34 17.78
CA PHE A 215 -4.22 -1.15 18.35
C PHE A 215 -5.21 -0.58 17.35
N PHE A 216 -6.44 -0.28 17.80
CA PHE A 216 -7.46 0.35 16.98
C PHE A 216 -7.51 1.85 17.23
N THR A 217 -7.79 2.66 16.20
CA THR A 217 -7.94 4.12 16.34
C THR A 217 -9.24 4.54 17.03
N ALA A 218 -10.19 3.62 17.15
CA ALA A 218 -11.43 3.76 17.89
C ALA A 218 -11.86 2.37 18.40
N PRO A 219 -12.67 2.28 19.47
CA PRO A 219 -13.14 1.00 20.00
C PRO A 219 -13.80 0.15 18.91
N TYR A 220 -13.25 -1.03 18.65
CA TYR A 220 -13.71 -1.91 17.57
C TYR A 220 -14.68 -2.97 18.09
N SER A 221 -15.75 -3.23 17.33
CA SER A 221 -16.67 -4.35 17.55
C SER A 221 -16.86 -5.13 16.25
N GLY A 222 -16.54 -6.41 16.26
CA GLY A 222 -16.57 -7.25 15.06
C GLY A 222 -15.55 -8.38 15.10
N PHE A 223 -15.40 -9.08 13.98
CA PHE A 223 -14.45 -10.17 13.83
C PHE A 223 -13.11 -9.65 13.35
N VAL A 224 -12.05 -10.06 14.05
CA VAL A 224 -10.66 -9.86 13.63
C VAL A 224 -10.09 -11.19 13.22
N THR A 225 -9.56 -11.27 12.00
CA THR A 225 -8.83 -12.44 11.50
C THR A 225 -7.38 -12.05 11.23
N TRP A 226 -6.44 -12.89 11.63
CA TRP A 226 -5.01 -12.65 11.39
C TRP A 226 -4.30 -13.88 10.80
N LEU A 227 -3.23 -13.60 10.07
CA LEU A 227 -2.28 -14.57 9.54
C LEU A 227 -0.87 -14.07 9.80
N ILE A 228 -0.02 -14.94 10.35
CA ILE A 228 1.40 -14.67 10.56
C ILE A 228 2.20 -15.79 9.89
N LEU A 229 3.13 -15.38 9.04
CA LEU A 229 4.03 -16.23 8.27
C LEU A 229 5.47 -15.92 8.67
N ASP A 230 6.32 -16.94 8.68
CA ASP A 230 7.78 -16.86 8.75
C ASP A 230 8.37 -16.33 7.44
#